data_AF-A0A0P4UI82-F1
#
_entry.id   AF-A0A0P4UI82-F1
#
_cell.length_a   1.000
_cell.length_b   1.000
_cell.length_c   1.000
_cell.angle_alpha   90.00
_cell.angle_beta   90.00
_cell.angle_gamma   90.00
#
_symmetry.space_group_name_H-M   'P 1'
#
loop_
_entity.id
_entity.type
_entity.pdbx_description
1 polymer ?
#
loop_
_entity_poly.entity_id
_entity_poly.type
_entity_poly.pdbx_seq_one_letter_code
_entity_poly.pdbx_strand_id
1 'polypeptide(L)'
;MKLRSLTVTSSLLATLLIPGTKALAQSPASPTQTNTPLGCLSGYPDGTYRGDRPMTRYEFAAGLNACLEQVDQSIRLNREQFTTKSEFDRIIQQQRTLNDELQGLSDRLDTLSK
;
A
#
# COMPACT_ATOMS: atom_id res chain seq x y z
N MET A 1 39.80 -29.96 42.67
CA MET A 1 39.03 -31.18 42.96
C MET A 1 37.55 -30.79 43.08
N LYS A 2 36.67 -31.32 42.21
CA LYS A 2 35.18 -31.15 42.10
C LYS A 2 34.71 -29.78 41.55
N LEU A 3 34.35 -29.60 40.26
CA LEU A 3 33.20 -30.06 39.44
C LEU A 3 31.80 -29.85 40.06
N ARG A 4 30.95 -29.07 39.35
CA ARG A 4 29.49 -29.24 39.11
C ARG A 4 28.94 -28.01 38.34
N SER A 5 28.97 -28.04 37.01
CA SER A 5 27.87 -28.40 36.10
C SER A 5 26.79 -27.32 35.95
N LEU A 6 26.95 -26.47 34.94
CA LEU A 6 25.86 -25.73 34.29
C LEU A 6 24.87 -26.75 33.71
N THR A 7 23.60 -26.66 34.10
CA THR A 7 22.50 -27.31 33.36
C THR A 7 21.65 -26.22 32.77
N VAL A 8 21.84 -25.98 31.47
CA VAL A 8 20.95 -25.19 30.62
C VAL A 8 19.74 -26.08 30.37
N THR A 9 18.68 -25.88 31.14
CA THR A 9 17.41 -26.59 30.93
C THR A 9 16.71 -25.99 29.71
N SER A 10 16.88 -26.69 28.59
CA SER A 10 15.99 -26.67 27.45
C SER A 10 14.53 -26.77 27.91
N SER A 11 13.70 -25.82 27.47
CA SER A 11 12.24 -25.91 27.53
C SER A 11 11.66 -25.10 26.35
N LEU A 12 11.97 -25.55 25.14
CA LEU A 12 11.12 -25.33 23.98
C LEU A 12 9.86 -26.18 24.15
N LEU A 13 8.78 -25.59 24.69
CA LEU A 13 7.37 -25.82 24.34
C LEU A 13 6.47 -25.11 25.38
N ALA A 14 6.42 -23.78 25.32
CA ALA A 14 5.30 -23.04 25.90
C ALA A 14 4.33 -22.73 24.75
N THR A 15 3.26 -23.51 24.73
CA THR A 15 2.16 -23.52 23.78
C THR A 15 1.49 -22.15 23.60
N LEU A 16 1.25 -21.83 22.33
CA LEU A 16 0.28 -20.90 21.76
C LEU A 16 -0.99 -20.74 22.61
N LEU A 17 -1.24 -19.54 23.16
CA LEU A 17 -2.56 -18.90 23.22
C LEU A 17 -2.42 -17.42 23.63
N ILE A 18 -1.93 -16.57 22.71
CA ILE A 18 -2.13 -15.13 22.84
C ILE A 18 -3.40 -14.79 22.03
N PRO A 19 -4.48 -14.33 22.68
CA PRO A 19 -5.63 -13.81 21.95
C PRO A 19 -5.24 -12.52 21.23
N GLY A 20 -5.34 -12.52 19.90
CA GLY A 20 -5.41 -11.30 19.10
C GLY A 20 -4.08 -10.58 18.87
N THR A 21 -3.25 -11.13 17.98
CA THR A 21 -2.16 -10.40 17.33
C THR A 21 -2.72 -9.21 16.52
N LYS A 22 -2.75 -8.02 17.13
CA LYS A 22 -2.89 -6.75 16.37
C LYS A 22 -1.57 -6.27 15.74
N ALA A 23 -0.58 -7.15 15.60
CA ALA A 23 0.78 -6.79 15.27
C ALA A 23 1.29 -7.44 13.97
N LEU A 24 0.52 -7.38 12.87
CA LEU A 24 1.00 -7.52 11.48
C LEU A 24 0.05 -6.82 10.47
N ALA A 25 -0.52 -5.67 10.86
CA ALA A 25 -1.25 -4.81 9.94
C ALA A 25 -0.74 -3.37 10.06
N GLN A 26 0.58 -3.19 9.98
CA GLN A 26 1.16 -1.93 9.54
C GLN A 26 1.30 -1.94 8.01
N SER A 27 0.24 -2.35 7.32
CA SER A 27 -0.11 -1.57 6.14
C SER A 27 -0.65 -0.28 6.73
N PRO A 28 -0.17 0.93 6.36
CA PRO A 28 -1.02 2.09 6.55
C PRO A 28 -2.36 1.69 5.93
N ALA A 29 -3.44 1.84 6.70
CA ALA A 29 -4.75 1.87 6.10
C ALA A 29 -4.65 3.05 5.13
N SER A 30 -4.31 2.76 3.87
CA SER A 30 -4.68 3.63 2.78
C SER A 30 -6.17 3.82 3.03
N PRO A 31 -6.65 5.05 3.36
CA PRO A 31 -8.08 5.28 3.31
C PRO A 31 -8.45 4.73 1.97
N THR A 32 -9.42 3.80 1.90
CA THR A 32 -9.77 3.11 0.67
C THR A 32 -9.86 4.16 -0.42
N GLN A 33 -8.77 4.34 -1.15
CA GLN A 33 -8.69 5.16 -2.32
C GLN A 33 -9.21 4.17 -3.32
N THR A 34 -10.52 3.96 -3.26
CA THR A 34 -11.28 3.76 -4.45
C THR A 34 -11.08 5.02 -5.27
N ASN A 35 -9.87 5.17 -5.82
CA ASN A 35 -9.64 5.78 -7.12
C ASN A 35 -10.25 4.82 -8.13
N THR A 36 -11.51 4.43 -7.91
CA THR A 36 -12.42 4.16 -8.99
C THR A 36 -12.54 5.56 -9.58
N PRO A 37 -11.92 5.84 -10.74
CA PRO A 37 -12.25 7.06 -11.44
C PRO A 37 -13.73 6.86 -11.76
N LEU A 38 -14.63 7.40 -10.92
CA LEU A 38 -16.03 7.48 -11.29
C LEU A 38 -15.99 8.20 -12.62
N GLY A 39 -16.46 7.52 -13.66
CA GLY A 39 -16.39 8.02 -15.01
C GLY A 39 -16.91 9.46 -15.02
N CYS A 40 -16.07 10.38 -15.49
CA CYS A 40 -16.38 11.80 -15.62
C CYS A 40 -17.71 12.09 -16.38
N LEU A 41 -18.24 11.09 -17.08
CA LEU A 41 -19.54 11.11 -17.74
C LEU A 41 -20.63 10.55 -16.82
N SER A 42 -21.05 11.35 -15.84
CA SER A 42 -22.11 11.00 -14.86
C SER A 42 -23.53 11.37 -15.31
N GLY A 43 -23.73 11.73 -16.58
CA GLY A 43 -25.01 12.22 -17.09
C GLY A 43 -25.12 13.73 -17.00
N TYR A 44 -26.31 14.25 -16.74
CA TYR A 44 -26.57 15.68 -16.60
C TYR A 44 -26.10 16.21 -15.23
N PRO A 45 -25.96 17.53 -15.02
CA PRO A 45 -25.53 18.12 -13.75
C PRO A 45 -26.45 17.80 -12.55
N ASP A 46 -27.69 17.38 -12.81
CA ASP A 46 -28.66 16.91 -11.83
C ASP A 46 -28.45 15.44 -11.41
N GLY A 47 -27.41 14.77 -11.93
CA GLY A 47 -27.09 13.37 -11.67
C GLY A 47 -28.02 12.39 -12.39
N THR A 48 -28.80 12.85 -13.36
CA THR A 48 -29.77 12.02 -14.09
C THR A 48 -29.29 11.69 -15.50
N TYR A 49 -29.93 10.68 -16.09
CA TYR A 49 -29.81 10.34 -17.50
C TYR A 49 -31.17 10.49 -18.17
N ARG A 50 -31.22 11.29 -19.24
CA ARG A 50 -32.46 11.55 -20.01
C ARG A 50 -32.58 10.58 -21.18
N GLY A 51 -32.62 9.29 -20.86
CA GLY A 51 -32.64 8.19 -21.84
C GLY A 51 -33.98 8.01 -22.56
N ASP A 52 -35.00 8.75 -22.15
CA ASP A 52 -36.32 8.83 -22.77
C ASP A 52 -36.33 9.58 -24.10
N ARG A 53 -35.24 10.31 -24.42
CA ARG A 53 -35.08 11.04 -25.68
C ARG A 53 -33.67 10.85 -26.27
N PRO A 54 -33.51 11.03 -27.59
CA PRO A 54 -32.18 11.11 -28.17
C PRO A 54 -31.42 12.33 -27.64
N MET A 55 -30.13 12.13 -27.36
CA MET A 55 -29.21 13.20 -26.99
C MET A 55 -28.82 14.01 -28.24
N THR A 56 -28.69 15.33 -28.08
CA THR A 56 -28.15 16.21 -29.13
C THR A 56 -26.63 16.15 -29.18
N ARG A 57 -26.04 16.47 -30.35
CA ARG A 57 -24.58 16.61 -30.46
C ARG A 57 -24.00 17.66 -29.52
N TYR A 58 -24.77 18.70 -29.19
CA TYR A 58 -24.36 19.76 -28.26
C TYR A 58 -24.39 19.30 -26.80
N GLU A 59 -25.40 18.54 -26.38
CA GLU A 59 -25.44 17.94 -25.05
C GLU A 59 -24.26 16.98 -24.84
N PHE A 60 -23.92 16.19 -25.86
CA PHE A 60 -22.73 15.35 -25.81
C PHE A 60 -21.44 16.17 -25.69
N ALA A 61 -21.29 17.23 -26.50
CA ALA A 61 -20.10 18.10 -26.46
C ALA A 61 -19.94 18.78 -25.10
N ALA A 62 -21.04 19.22 -24.48
CA ALA A 62 -21.03 19.80 -23.13
C ALA A 62 -20.61 18.77 -22.08
N GLY A 63 -21.16 17.55 -22.12
CA GLY A 63 -20.78 16.47 -21.22
C GLY A 63 -19.30 16.05 -21.39
N LEU A 64 -18.82 16.00 -22.63
CA LEU A 64 -17.42 15.71 -22.92
C LEU A 64 -16.49 16.83 -22.43
N ASN A 65 -16.83 18.10 -22.64
CA ASN A 65 -16.04 19.23 -22.16
C ASN A 65 -15.91 19.22 -20.63
N ALA A 66 -17.03 19.02 -19.92
CA ALA A 66 -17.03 18.89 -18.46
C ALA A 66 -16.17 17.72 -18.00
N CYS A 67 -16.22 16.59 -18.71
CA CYS A 67 -15.35 15.46 -18.41
C CYS A 67 -13.86 15.80 -18.58
N LEU A 68 -13.49 16.46 -19.68
CA LEU A 68 -12.09 16.81 -19.95
C LEU A 68 -11.54 17.75 -18.87
N GLU A 69 -12.33 18.70 -18.37
CA GLU A 69 -11.96 19.57 -17.25
C GLU A 69 -11.71 18.77 -15.96
N GLN A 70 -12.56 17.78 -15.66
CA GLN A 70 -12.37 16.90 -14.50
C GLN A 70 -11.14 16.01 -14.64
N VAL A 71 -10.84 15.54 -15.86
CA VAL A 71 -9.63 14.77 -16.15
C VAL A 71 -8.38 15.62 -15.94
N ASP A 72 -8.37 16.86 -16.44
CA ASP A 72 -7.24 17.79 -16.22
C ASP A 72 -7.00 18.01 -14.72
N GLN A 73 -8.07 18.28 -13.98
CA GLN A 73 -7.99 18.42 -12.52
C GLN A 73 -7.47 17.15 -11.83
N SER A 74 -7.94 15.98 -12.26
CA SER A 74 -7.49 14.70 -11.71
C SER A 74 -6.01 14.45 -12.01
N ILE A 75 -5.54 14.79 -13.21
CA ILE A 75 -4.12 14.67 -13.58
C ILE A 75 -3.26 15.60 -12.72
N ARG A 76 -3.72 16.83 -12.47
CA ARG A 76 -3.02 17.79 -11.61
C ARG A 76 -2.89 17.26 -10.17
N LEU A 77 -3.99 16.77 -9.59
CA LEU A 77 -4.00 16.21 -8.23
C LEU A 77 -3.16 14.93 -8.11
N ASN A 78 -3.24 14.04 -9.09
CA ASN A 78 -2.41 12.82 -9.09
C ASN A 78 -0.93 13.14 -9.31
N ARG A 79 -0.60 14.23 -10.03
CA ARG A 79 0.79 14.63 -10.25
C ARG A 79 1.53 14.92 -8.94
N GLU A 80 0.83 15.48 -7.97
CA GLU A 80 1.36 15.76 -6.63
C GLU A 80 1.60 14.50 -5.80
N GLN A 81 1.01 13.36 -6.19
CA GLN A 81 1.21 12.06 -5.55
C GLN A 81 2.37 11.26 -6.16
N PHE A 82 2.91 11.66 -7.33
CA PHE A 82 4.07 10.97 -7.88
C PHE A 82 5.32 11.29 -7.08
N THR A 83 5.99 10.24 -6.61
CA THR A 83 7.18 10.30 -5.77
C THR A 83 8.30 11.08 -6.46
N THR A 84 9.02 11.91 -5.72
CA THR A 84 10.22 12.55 -6.25
C THR A 84 11.31 11.50 -6.50
N LYS A 85 12.26 11.79 -7.39
CA LYS A 85 13.44 10.93 -7.60
C LYS A 85 14.15 10.61 -6.27
N SER A 86 14.20 11.59 -5.36
CA SER A 86 14.77 11.41 -4.03
C SER A 86 14.05 10.33 -3.22
N GLU A 87 12.73 10.23 -3.28
CA GLU A 87 11.98 9.20 -2.55
C GLU A 87 12.22 7.80 -3.15
N PHE A 88 12.33 7.71 -4.47
CA PHE A 88 12.71 6.46 -5.13
C PHE A 88 14.10 6.00 -4.69
N ASP A 89 15.07 6.91 -4.66
CA ASP A 89 16.43 6.61 -4.21
C ASP A 89 16.45 6.14 -2.75
N ARG A 90 15.59 6.69 -1.88
CA ARG A 90 15.43 6.23 -0.49
C ARG A 90 14.89 4.81 -0.41
N ILE A 91 13.90 4.45 -1.22
CA ILE A 91 13.36 3.09 -1.26
C ILE A 91 14.44 2.10 -1.69
N ILE A 92 15.21 2.43 -2.74
CA ILE A 92 16.32 1.57 -3.18
C ILE A 92 17.36 1.39 -2.08
N GLN A 93 17.68 2.47 -1.34
CA GLN A 93 18.61 2.39 -0.24
C GLN A 93 18.08 1.51 0.91
N GLN A 94 16.82 1.65 1.26
CA GLN A 94 16.17 0.81 2.28
C GLN A 94 16.19 -0.67 1.88
N GLN A 95 15.90 -0.99 0.63
CA GLN A 95 15.95 -2.38 0.13
C GLN A 95 17.36 -2.98 0.26
N ARG A 96 18.40 -2.20 -0.01
CA ARG A 96 19.80 -2.66 0.16
C ARG A 96 20.12 -2.96 1.62
N THR A 97 19.83 -2.03 2.52
CA THR A 97 20.06 -2.22 3.95
C THR A 97 19.31 -3.43 4.50
N LEU A 98 18.06 -3.64 4.09
CA LEU A 98 17.30 -4.82 4.50
C LEU A 98 17.96 -6.13 4.05
N ASN A 99 18.47 -6.18 2.82
CA ASN A 99 19.17 -7.38 2.33
C ASN A 99 20.45 -7.65 3.13
N ASP A 100 21.21 -6.61 3.48
CA ASP A 100 22.42 -6.73 4.29
C ASP A 100 22.09 -7.21 5.71
N GLU A 101 21.03 -6.68 6.32
CA GLU A 101 20.57 -7.10 7.65
C GLU A 101 20.09 -8.56 7.67
N LEU A 102 19.39 -9.00 6.62
CA LEU A 102 18.94 -10.39 6.49
C LEU A 102 20.13 -11.37 6.36
N GLN A 103 21.18 -11.00 5.63
CA GLN A 103 22.41 -11.80 5.56
C GLN A 103 23.08 -11.92 6.92
N GLY A 104 23.25 -10.80 7.63
CA GLY A 104 23.81 -10.82 8.98
C GLY A 104 22.98 -11.62 9.98
N LEU A 105 21.64 -11.62 9.84
CA LEU A 105 20.77 -12.48 10.64
C LEU A 105 20.97 -13.96 10.30
N SER A 106 21.12 -14.32 9.02
CA SER A 106 21.42 -15.69 8.58
C SER A 106 22.74 -16.19 9.17
N ASP A 107 23.80 -15.38 9.10
CA ASP A 107 25.12 -15.76 9.61
C ASP A 107 25.11 -16.02 11.13
N ARG A 108 24.32 -15.22 11.87
CA ARG A 108 24.10 -15.42 13.31
C ARG A 108 23.33 -16.69 13.61
N LEU A 109 22.31 -17.02 12.80
CA LEU A 109 21.58 -18.29 12.93
C LEU A 109 22.49 -19.49 12.64
N ASP A 110 23.33 -19.41 11.61
CA ASP A 110 24.29 -20.46 11.27
C ASP A 110 25.31 -20.69 12.39
N THR A 111 25.74 -19.61 13.06
CA THR A 111 26.66 -19.70 14.20
C THR A 111 26.01 -20.32 15.44
N LEU A 112 24.71 -20.06 15.66
CA LEU A 112 23.95 -20.62 16.80
C LEU A 112 23.47 -22.06 16.58
N SER A 113 23.41 -22.52 15.33
CA SER A 113 22.99 -23.89 14.99
C SER A 113 24.12 -24.91 14.99
N LYS A 114 25.38 -24.46 15.09
CA LYS A 114 26.57 -25.29 15.28
C LYS A 114 26.89 -25.51 16.76
#